data_AF-A0A7V8YC04-F1
#
_entry.id   AF-A0A7V8YC04-F1
#
_cell.length_a   1.000
_cell.length_b   1.000
_cell.length_c   1.000
_cell.angle_alpha   90.00
_cell.angle_beta   90.00
_cell.angle_gamma   90.00
#
_symmetry.space_group_name_H-M   'P 1'
#
loop_
_entity.id
_entity.type
_entity.pdbx_description
1 polymer ?
#
loop_
_entity_poly.entity_id
_entity_poly.type
_entity_poly.pdbx_seq_one_letter_code
_entity_poly.pdbx_strand_id
1 'polypeptide(L)'
;MTWYRLRHGSVWYGPGSDEGGDVALDRPATFTWGDGEPYENPELGREVQRGNPVAREYVARIASMARPTPQAAQPCPSRVGTPEWYDFRVADHERRGGSPDDLTTAYYLSYGKKYGHRFSEERYPHFTPAGKHWCEAVRVYLHLALEMELLKSPEEYARLELENRGLGLRTLAFDTHSDAYVAAGVSSLPAADLAIIFSTPDLQDLVSPTGIWQALETAPSVVKEEVKKLFGSRLDQAAIHAQDKIERRGTK
;
A
#
# COMPACT_ATOMS: atom_id res chain seq x y z
N MET A 1 -6.09 -15.07 21.64
CA MET A 1 -5.28 -15.27 20.42
C MET A 1 -6.26 -15.43 19.27
N THR A 2 -6.48 -14.36 18.50
CA THR A 2 -7.59 -14.26 17.55
C THR A 2 -7.02 -14.26 16.13
N TRP A 3 -7.34 -15.30 15.37
CA TRP A 3 -6.91 -15.48 13.98
C TRP A 3 -7.97 -14.88 13.06
N TYR A 4 -7.56 -14.10 12.05
CA TYR A 4 -8.48 -13.54 11.06
C TYR A 4 -8.33 -14.29 9.72
N ARG A 5 -9.46 -14.59 9.08
CA ARG A 5 -9.55 -15.26 7.77
C ARG A 5 -9.87 -14.22 6.70
N LEU A 6 -8.97 -14.00 5.75
CA LEU A 6 -9.24 -13.19 4.55
C LEU A 6 -10.07 -14.00 3.54
N ARG A 7 -11.04 -13.35 2.89
CA ARG A 7 -11.76 -13.90 1.73
C ARG A 7 -10.80 -13.80 0.53
N HIS A 8 -10.53 -14.94 -0.12
CA HIS A 8 -9.60 -15.16 -1.24
C HIS A 8 -8.19 -15.60 -0.83
N GLY A 9 -7.99 -16.93 -0.84
CA GLY A 9 -6.66 -17.55 -0.83
C GLY A 9 -6.08 -17.78 0.57
N SER A 10 -5.65 -19.00 0.82
CA SER A 10 -5.20 -19.49 2.12
C SER A 10 -3.80 -18.96 2.47
N VAL A 11 -3.70 -17.82 3.15
CA VAL A 11 -2.47 -17.41 3.85
C VAL A 11 -2.82 -16.96 5.26
N TRP A 12 -2.20 -17.61 6.24
CA TRP A 12 -2.38 -17.32 7.66
C TRP A 12 -1.25 -16.40 8.14
N TYR A 13 -1.59 -15.36 8.92
CA TYR A 13 -0.63 -14.47 9.55
C TYR A 13 -0.72 -14.58 11.07
N GLY A 14 0.43 -14.67 11.73
CA GLY A 14 0.58 -14.48 13.17
C GLY A 14 1.68 -13.43 13.43
N PRO A 15 1.63 -12.70 14.56
CA PRO A 15 2.69 -11.77 14.92
C PRO A 15 3.99 -12.55 15.07
N GLY A 16 5.00 -12.19 14.28
CA GLY A 16 6.37 -12.68 14.49
C GLY A 16 6.80 -12.30 15.90
N SER A 17 7.22 -13.29 16.68
CA SER A 17 7.81 -13.06 17.99
C SER A 17 9.19 -12.43 17.79
N ASP A 18 9.29 -11.13 18.03
CA ASP A 18 10.53 -10.35 18.03
C ASP A 18 11.43 -10.72 19.24
N GLU A 19 12.02 -11.92 19.22
CA GLU A 19 13.12 -12.28 20.13
C GLU A 19 14.47 -12.47 19.38
N GLY A 20 14.57 -11.96 18.14
CA GLY A 20 15.83 -11.95 17.38
C GLY A 20 16.50 -10.59 17.46
N GLY A 21 17.62 -10.50 18.18
CA GLY A 21 18.43 -9.27 18.26
C GLY A 21 18.84 -8.72 16.88
N ASP A 22 19.15 -7.42 16.84
CA ASP A 22 19.68 -6.67 15.70
C ASP A 22 20.87 -7.40 15.04
N VAL A 23 20.58 -8.37 14.19
CA VAL A 23 21.56 -8.88 13.22
C VAL A 23 21.60 -7.82 12.15
N ALA A 24 22.70 -7.07 12.09
CA ALA A 24 22.95 -6.03 11.11
C ALA A 24 22.47 -6.46 9.70
N LEU A 25 21.32 -5.95 9.27
CA LEU A 25 20.73 -6.16 7.94
C LEU A 25 21.48 -5.30 6.88
N ASP A 26 22.78 -5.09 7.08
CA ASP A 26 23.57 -4.01 6.47
C ASP A 26 24.09 -4.32 5.07
N ARG A 27 23.82 -5.53 4.55
CA ARG A 27 24.11 -5.84 3.15
C ARG A 27 22.84 -5.74 2.31
N PRO A 28 22.79 -4.86 1.30
CA PRO A 28 21.66 -4.83 0.39
C PRO A 28 21.52 -6.21 -0.24
N ALA A 29 20.31 -6.76 -0.21
CA ALA A 29 20.03 -8.00 -0.91
C ALA A 29 20.17 -7.75 -2.40
N THR A 30 21.11 -8.45 -3.03
CA THR A 30 21.20 -8.52 -4.49
C THR A 30 20.23 -9.58 -4.99
N PHE A 31 19.38 -9.18 -5.93
CA PHE A 31 18.39 -10.04 -6.57
C PHE A 31 18.67 -10.08 -8.07
N THR A 32 17.96 -10.94 -8.80
CA THR A 32 18.08 -11.06 -10.26
C THR A 32 16.71 -10.91 -10.91
N TRP A 33 16.65 -10.25 -12.06
CA TRP A 33 15.46 -10.25 -12.92
C TRP A 33 15.73 -11.12 -14.14
N GLY A 34 14.87 -12.11 -14.41
CA GLY A 34 14.70 -12.73 -15.73
C GLY A 34 16.00 -13.24 -16.36
N ASP A 35 16.62 -12.42 -17.21
CA ASP A 35 17.89 -12.70 -17.91
C ASP A 35 19.12 -12.79 -17.00
N GLY A 36 18.95 -12.59 -15.69
CA GLY A 36 20.01 -12.70 -14.70
C GLY A 36 20.66 -11.36 -14.35
N GLU A 37 20.14 -10.25 -14.87
CA GLU A 37 20.61 -8.92 -14.52
C GLU A 37 20.38 -8.64 -13.02
N PRO A 38 21.46 -8.35 -12.26
CA PRO A 38 21.35 -8.11 -10.84
C PRO A 38 20.72 -6.74 -10.57
N TYR A 39 19.93 -6.65 -9.50
CA TYR A 39 19.48 -5.38 -8.94
C TYR A 39 19.56 -5.41 -7.41
N GLU A 40 19.67 -4.23 -6.82
CA GLU A 40 19.66 -4.06 -5.38
C GLU A 40 18.36 -3.38 -4.96
N ASN A 41 17.78 -3.87 -3.86
CA ASN A 41 16.68 -3.19 -3.19
C ASN A 41 16.78 -3.46 -1.67
N PRO A 42 17.31 -2.51 -0.88
CA PRO A 42 17.43 -2.68 0.56
C PRO A 42 16.08 -2.84 1.28
N GLU A 43 15.04 -2.11 0.86
CA GLU A 43 13.71 -2.15 1.48
C GLU A 43 13.06 -3.54 1.30
N LEU A 44 13.04 -4.02 0.05
CA LEU A 44 12.55 -5.35 -0.28
C LEU A 44 13.44 -6.45 0.34
N GLY A 45 14.75 -6.23 0.38
CA GLY A 45 15.73 -7.10 1.02
C GLY A 45 15.43 -7.36 2.49
N ARG A 46 15.14 -6.30 3.26
CA ARG A 46 14.76 -6.43 4.67
C ARG A 46 13.50 -7.26 4.84
N GLU A 47 12.49 -7.06 3.98
CA GLU A 47 11.25 -7.84 4.06
C GLU A 47 11.45 -9.33 3.72
N VAL A 48 12.28 -9.64 2.71
CA VAL A 48 12.65 -11.04 2.40
C VAL A 48 13.37 -11.70 3.59
N GLN A 49 14.29 -10.96 4.24
CA GLN A 49 15.04 -11.43 5.41
C GLN A 49 14.15 -11.63 6.63
N ARG A 50 13.19 -10.72 6.87
CA ARG A 50 12.15 -10.82 7.92
C ARG A 50 11.17 -11.96 7.71
N GLY A 51 11.20 -12.60 6.54
CA GLY A 51 10.34 -13.75 6.26
C GLY A 51 8.98 -13.40 5.67
N ASN A 52 8.82 -12.18 5.16
CA ASN A 52 7.61 -11.76 4.48
C ASN A 52 7.33 -12.67 3.26
N PRO A 53 6.23 -13.45 3.25
CA PRO A 53 5.95 -14.40 2.19
C PRO A 53 5.65 -13.71 0.86
N VAL A 54 5.02 -12.54 0.88
CA VAL A 54 4.69 -11.77 -0.34
C VAL A 54 5.96 -11.22 -0.97
N ALA A 55 6.89 -10.69 -0.17
CA ALA A 55 8.18 -10.21 -0.67
C ALA A 55 9.00 -11.36 -1.30
N ARG A 56 9.04 -12.52 -0.64
CA ARG A 56 9.72 -13.73 -1.16
C ARG A 56 9.09 -14.23 -2.45
N GLU A 57 7.76 -14.27 -2.51
CA GLU A 57 7.03 -14.67 -3.70
C GLU A 57 7.27 -13.69 -4.85
N TYR A 58 7.23 -12.38 -4.59
CA TYR A 58 7.49 -11.34 -5.58
C TYR A 58 8.89 -11.50 -6.20
N VAL A 59 9.93 -11.62 -5.37
CA VAL A 59 11.31 -11.83 -5.85
C VAL A 59 11.42 -13.12 -6.68
N ALA A 60 10.82 -14.22 -6.22
CA ALA A 60 10.84 -15.48 -6.96
C ALA A 60 10.15 -15.36 -8.33
N ARG A 61 9.00 -14.69 -8.39
CA ARG A 61 8.28 -14.44 -9.65
C ARG A 61 9.11 -13.57 -10.58
N ILE A 62 9.64 -12.44 -10.11
CA ILE A 62 10.50 -11.53 -10.89
C ILE A 62 11.72 -12.27 -11.47
N ALA A 63 12.37 -13.11 -10.68
CA ALA A 63 13.54 -13.88 -11.12
C ALA A 63 13.20 -14.84 -12.27
N SER A 64 11.98 -15.38 -12.29
CA SER A 64 11.50 -16.30 -13.35
C SER A 64 10.79 -15.62 -14.52
N MET A 65 10.48 -14.33 -14.40
CA MET A 65 9.61 -13.62 -15.33
C MET A 65 10.39 -13.13 -16.55
N ALA A 66 9.88 -13.44 -17.75
CA ALA A 66 10.35 -12.78 -18.97
C ALA A 66 9.97 -11.29 -18.95
N ARG A 67 10.84 -10.43 -19.48
CA ARG A 67 10.57 -8.98 -19.54
C ARG A 67 9.28 -8.73 -20.34
N PRO A 68 8.28 -8.01 -19.79
CA PRO A 68 7.08 -7.67 -20.53
C PRO A 68 7.40 -6.83 -21.77
N THR A 69 6.52 -6.89 -22.77
CA THR A 69 6.64 -6.02 -23.95
C THR A 69 6.61 -4.54 -23.54
N PRO A 70 7.18 -3.62 -24.33
CA PRO A 70 7.13 -2.19 -24.02
C PRO A 70 5.69 -1.66 -23.85
N GLN A 71 4.68 -2.26 -24.48
CA GLN A 71 3.29 -1.84 -24.35
C GLN A 71 2.61 -2.35 -23.07
N ALA A 72 3.20 -3.36 -22.41
CA ALA A 72 2.73 -3.85 -21.12
C ALA A 72 3.38 -3.07 -19.95
N ALA A 73 2.71 -3.08 -18.80
CA ALA A 73 3.21 -2.43 -17.60
C ALA A 73 4.48 -3.14 -17.11
N GLN A 74 5.52 -2.36 -16.81
CA GLN A 74 6.80 -2.93 -16.38
C GLN A 74 6.82 -3.07 -14.84
N PRO A 75 7.28 -4.20 -14.28
CA PRO A 75 7.55 -4.28 -12.85
C PRO A 75 8.78 -3.43 -12.49
N CYS A 76 8.90 -3.00 -11.24
CA CYS A 76 10.01 -2.16 -10.79
C CYS A 76 10.65 -2.67 -9.49
N PRO A 77 11.26 -3.86 -9.52
CA PRO A 77 11.69 -4.52 -8.30
C PRO A 77 12.81 -3.78 -7.56
N SER A 78 13.58 -2.91 -8.24
CA SER A 78 14.64 -2.08 -7.63
C SER A 78 14.11 -0.88 -6.84
N ARG A 79 12.84 -0.50 -7.01
CA ARG A 79 12.24 0.68 -6.34
C ARG A 79 11.11 0.34 -5.38
N VAL A 80 10.67 -0.92 -5.31
CA VAL A 80 9.66 -1.36 -4.33
C VAL A 80 10.04 -0.89 -2.94
N GLY A 81 9.09 -0.28 -2.22
CA GLY A 81 9.35 0.31 -0.91
C GLY A 81 10.02 1.67 -0.89
N THR A 82 10.33 2.32 -2.02
CA THR A 82 10.94 3.67 -2.05
C THR A 82 10.00 4.71 -2.68
N PRO A 83 10.12 6.01 -2.35
CA PRO A 83 9.32 7.06 -2.98
C PRO A 83 9.44 7.11 -4.51
N GLU A 84 10.60 6.74 -5.06
CA GLU A 84 10.91 6.73 -6.49
C GLU A 84 10.12 5.67 -7.28
N TRP A 85 9.46 4.74 -6.57
CA TRP A 85 8.51 3.81 -7.18
C TRP A 85 7.35 4.55 -7.85
N TYR A 86 6.79 5.58 -7.19
CA TYR A 86 5.70 6.38 -7.76
C TYR A 86 6.11 7.11 -9.04
N ASP A 87 7.33 7.67 -9.05
CA ASP A 87 7.87 8.34 -10.24
C ASP A 87 8.11 7.35 -11.37
N PHE A 88 8.56 6.14 -11.06
CA PHE A 88 8.68 5.08 -12.07
C PHE A 88 7.33 4.71 -12.67
N ARG A 89 6.30 4.52 -11.83
CA ARG A 89 4.96 4.12 -12.30
C ARG A 89 4.36 5.16 -13.24
N VAL A 90 4.53 6.45 -12.92
CA VAL A 90 4.08 7.55 -13.80
C VAL A 90 4.84 7.54 -15.12
N ALA A 91 6.17 7.45 -15.07
CA ALA A 91 6.97 7.42 -16.29
C ALA A 91 6.63 6.21 -17.18
N ASP A 92 6.40 5.03 -16.60
CA ASP A 92 5.97 3.84 -17.35
C ASP A 92 4.58 4.02 -17.97
N HIS A 93 3.64 4.61 -17.22
CA HIS A 93 2.29 4.93 -17.68
C HIS A 93 2.29 5.92 -18.85
N GLU A 94 2.99 7.05 -18.72
CA GLU A 94 3.13 8.07 -19.76
C GLU A 94 3.79 7.50 -21.02
N ARG A 95 4.84 6.69 -20.86
CA ARG A 95 5.53 6.00 -21.97
C ARG A 95 4.57 5.10 -22.77
N ARG A 96 3.51 4.58 -22.14
CA ARG A 96 2.49 3.74 -22.79
C ARG A 96 1.27 4.53 -23.30
N GLY A 97 1.30 5.85 -23.26
CA GLY A 97 0.23 6.73 -23.75
C GLY A 97 -0.70 7.26 -22.65
N GLY A 98 -0.33 7.10 -21.38
CA GLY A 98 -1.01 7.71 -20.23
C GLY A 98 -0.94 9.24 -20.24
N SER A 99 -1.88 9.89 -19.55
CA SER A 99 -1.96 11.34 -19.47
C SER A 99 -1.54 11.85 -18.09
N PRO A 100 -0.84 12.98 -17.99
CA PRO A 100 -0.55 13.60 -16.69
C PRO A 100 -1.83 14.05 -15.95
N ASP A 101 -2.94 14.24 -16.67
CA ASP A 101 -4.22 14.74 -16.13
C ASP A 101 -5.23 13.61 -15.83
N ASP A 102 -4.83 12.33 -15.88
CA ASP A 102 -5.72 11.21 -15.57
C ASP A 102 -5.66 10.78 -14.09
N LEU A 103 -6.60 9.90 -13.70
CA LEU A 103 -6.70 9.42 -12.32
C LEU A 103 -5.54 8.49 -11.93
N THR A 104 -4.85 7.89 -12.91
CA THR A 104 -3.68 7.05 -12.66
C THR A 104 -2.52 7.93 -12.18
N THR A 105 -2.21 9.00 -12.92
CA THR A 105 -1.19 9.96 -12.51
C THR A 105 -1.57 10.65 -11.20
N ALA A 106 -2.83 11.05 -11.04
CA ALA A 106 -3.32 11.63 -9.79
C ALA A 106 -3.22 10.64 -8.60
N TYR A 107 -3.47 9.35 -8.82
CA TYR A 107 -3.28 8.33 -7.80
C TYR A 107 -1.80 8.23 -7.40
N TYR A 108 -0.88 8.08 -8.35
CA TYR A 108 0.52 7.90 -8.00
C TYR A 108 1.15 9.14 -7.34
N LEU A 109 0.92 10.34 -7.88
CA LEU A 109 1.58 11.55 -7.38
C LEU A 109 0.79 12.24 -6.28
N SER A 110 -0.47 12.58 -6.56
CA SER A 110 -1.28 13.41 -5.67
C SER A 110 -1.81 12.65 -4.45
N TYR A 111 -1.83 11.31 -4.50
CA TYR A 111 -2.23 10.47 -3.38
C TYR A 111 -1.06 9.65 -2.83
N GLY A 112 -0.55 8.69 -3.60
CA GLY A 112 0.47 7.73 -3.16
C GLY A 112 1.75 8.41 -2.69
N LYS A 113 2.40 9.18 -3.56
CA LYS A 113 3.65 9.91 -3.24
C LYS A 113 3.45 10.94 -2.14
N LYS A 114 2.35 11.72 -2.18
CA LYS A 114 1.97 12.68 -1.13
C LYS A 114 1.94 12.02 0.25
N TYR A 115 1.21 10.92 0.41
CA TYR A 115 1.11 10.25 1.71
C TYR A 115 2.37 9.47 2.06
N GLY A 116 3.06 8.90 1.08
CA GLY A 116 4.39 8.32 1.27
C GLY A 116 5.37 9.31 1.90
N HIS A 117 5.41 10.54 1.39
CA HIS A 117 6.21 11.63 1.96
C HIS A 117 5.76 12.00 3.38
N ARG A 118 4.46 12.27 3.58
CA ARG A 118 3.94 12.62 4.92
C ARG A 118 4.30 11.56 5.96
N PHE A 119 4.12 10.28 5.64
CA PHE A 119 4.45 9.18 6.54
C PHE A 119 5.95 9.05 6.80
N SER A 120 6.78 9.18 5.76
CA SER A 120 8.22 8.92 5.84
C SER A 120 9.04 10.10 6.36
N GLU A 121 8.56 11.34 6.19
CA GLU A 121 9.32 12.55 6.53
C GLU A 121 8.65 13.36 7.64
N GLU A 122 7.35 13.64 7.51
CA GLU A 122 6.65 14.52 8.45
C GLU A 122 6.22 13.78 9.72
N ARG A 123 5.76 12.54 9.60
CA ARG A 123 5.24 11.74 10.72
C ARG A 123 6.28 10.82 11.33
N TYR A 124 7.24 10.35 10.53
CA TYR A 124 8.26 9.39 10.95
C TYR A 124 8.97 9.76 12.27
N PRO A 125 9.38 11.02 12.52
CA PRO A 125 10.02 11.41 13.77
C PRO A 125 9.15 11.21 15.02
N HIS A 126 7.83 11.18 14.86
CA HIS A 126 6.85 11.11 15.95
C HIS A 126 6.39 9.69 16.26
N PHE A 127 6.69 8.71 15.41
CA PHE A 127 6.36 7.32 15.66
C PHE A 127 7.27 6.71 16.73
N THR A 128 6.71 5.79 17.52
CA THR A 128 7.51 4.88 18.35
C THR A 128 8.38 3.97 17.48
N PRO A 129 9.35 3.21 18.03
CA PRO A 129 10.11 2.23 17.24
C PRO A 129 9.21 1.25 16.47
N ALA A 130 8.12 0.79 17.09
CA ALA A 130 7.13 -0.07 16.42
C ALA A 130 6.40 0.65 15.28
N GLY A 131 5.99 1.91 15.49
CA GLY A 131 5.36 2.73 14.45
C GLY A 131 6.28 3.05 13.27
N LYS A 132 7.58 3.26 13.52
CA LYS A 132 8.59 3.45 12.46
C LYS A 132 8.77 2.20 11.61
N HIS A 133 8.89 1.05 12.28
CA HIS A 133 8.94 -0.25 11.60
C HIS A 133 7.69 -0.49 10.75
N TRP A 134 6.50 -0.22 11.30
CA TRP A 134 5.25 -0.31 10.55
C TRP A 134 5.23 0.64 9.34
N CYS A 135 5.71 1.88 9.49
CA CYS A 135 5.75 2.87 8.42
C CYS A 135 6.63 2.41 7.23
N GLU A 136 7.77 1.80 7.51
CA GLU A 136 8.64 1.19 6.50
C GLU A 136 7.98 -0.02 5.83
N ALA A 137 7.45 -0.94 6.64
CA ALA A 137 6.83 -2.17 6.16
C ALA A 137 5.60 -1.89 5.30
N VAL A 138 4.67 -1.03 5.76
CA VAL A 138 3.42 -0.75 5.04
C VAL A 138 3.68 -0.17 3.66
N ARG A 139 4.73 0.66 3.48
CA ARG A 139 5.11 1.20 2.17
C ARG A 139 5.54 0.10 1.22
N VAL A 140 6.39 -0.84 1.67
CA VAL A 140 6.76 -2.03 0.88
C VAL A 140 5.51 -2.83 0.51
N TYR A 141 4.59 -3.02 1.45
CA TYR A 141 3.42 -3.88 1.28
C TYR A 141 2.42 -3.28 0.29
N LEU A 142 2.22 -1.96 0.34
CA LEU A 142 1.39 -1.24 -0.63
C LEU A 142 1.95 -1.37 -2.05
N HIS A 143 3.26 -1.24 -2.21
CA HIS A 143 3.90 -1.39 -3.54
C HIS A 143 3.83 -2.85 -4.00
N LEU A 144 4.12 -3.80 -3.12
CA LEU A 144 4.03 -5.24 -3.42
C LEU A 144 2.61 -5.65 -3.80
N ALA A 145 1.58 -5.11 -3.17
CA ALA A 145 0.19 -5.45 -3.52
C ALA A 145 -0.11 -5.09 -4.98
N LEU A 146 0.28 -3.89 -5.42
CA LEU A 146 0.11 -3.46 -6.82
C LEU A 146 1.02 -4.21 -7.78
N GLU A 147 2.28 -4.41 -7.43
CA GLU A 147 3.22 -5.17 -8.24
C GLU A 147 2.76 -6.63 -8.41
N MET A 148 2.21 -7.26 -7.38
CA MET A 148 1.70 -8.64 -7.47
C MET A 148 0.49 -8.75 -8.40
N GLU A 149 -0.38 -7.73 -8.45
CA GLU A 149 -1.44 -7.66 -9.46
C GLU A 149 -0.87 -7.49 -10.87
N LEU A 150 0.14 -6.65 -11.03
CA LEU A 150 0.86 -6.49 -12.30
C LEU A 150 1.47 -7.81 -12.77
N LEU A 151 2.11 -8.57 -11.88
CA LEU A 151 2.74 -9.85 -12.22
C LEU A 151 1.74 -10.94 -12.64
N LYS A 152 0.44 -10.79 -12.36
CA LYS A 152 -0.59 -11.72 -12.88
C LYS A 152 -0.83 -11.52 -14.37
N SER A 153 -0.91 -10.27 -14.81
CA SER A 153 -1.03 -9.90 -16.23
C SER A 153 -0.57 -8.45 -16.44
N PRO A 154 0.66 -8.24 -16.94
CA PRO A 154 1.20 -6.92 -17.25
C PRO A 154 0.37 -6.13 -18.26
N GLU A 155 -0.25 -6.82 -19.22
CA GLU A 155 -1.12 -6.22 -20.24
C GLU A 155 -2.44 -5.73 -19.63
N GLU A 156 -3.04 -6.54 -18.76
CA GLU A 156 -4.29 -6.18 -18.08
C GLU A 156 -4.08 -5.03 -17.10
N TYR A 157 -2.96 -5.02 -16.37
CA TYR A 157 -2.60 -3.90 -15.52
C TYR A 157 -2.42 -2.61 -16.33
N ALA A 158 -1.70 -2.68 -17.46
CA ALA A 158 -1.56 -1.57 -18.38
C ALA A 158 -2.91 -1.05 -18.89
N ARG A 159 -3.84 -1.96 -19.18
CA ARG A 159 -5.21 -1.64 -19.59
C ARG A 159 -5.97 -0.91 -18.48
N LEU A 160 -5.90 -1.38 -17.23
CA LEU A 160 -6.54 -0.75 -16.07
C LEU A 160 -6.04 0.68 -15.80
N GLU A 161 -4.78 0.95 -16.10
CA GLU A 161 -4.18 2.29 -15.97
C GLU A 161 -4.67 3.27 -17.03
N LEU A 162 -4.93 2.81 -18.26
CA LEU A 162 -5.33 3.64 -19.40
C LEU A 162 -6.86 3.79 -19.52
N GLU A 163 -7.62 2.73 -19.23
CA GLU A 163 -9.06 2.73 -19.38
C GLU A 163 -9.77 3.60 -18.35
N ASN A 164 -10.90 4.20 -18.75
CA ASN A 164 -11.74 5.04 -17.89
C ASN A 164 -10.94 6.10 -17.14
N ARG A 165 -9.88 6.62 -17.79
CA ARG A 165 -8.93 7.58 -17.22
C ARG A 165 -8.32 7.11 -15.90
N GLY A 166 -8.04 5.81 -15.72
CA GLY A 166 -7.38 5.27 -14.53
C GLY A 166 -8.30 4.89 -13.37
N LEU A 167 -9.63 4.86 -13.57
CA LEU A 167 -10.57 4.47 -12.52
C LEU A 167 -10.36 3.01 -12.06
N GLY A 168 -9.97 2.13 -12.98
CA GLY A 168 -9.68 0.72 -12.71
C GLY A 168 -8.51 0.56 -11.74
N LEU A 169 -7.36 1.15 -12.09
CA LEU A 169 -6.18 1.16 -11.19
C LEU A 169 -6.53 1.74 -9.83
N ARG A 170 -7.22 2.89 -9.80
CA ARG A 170 -7.57 3.56 -8.54
C ARG A 170 -8.38 2.63 -7.63
N THR A 171 -9.35 1.92 -8.18
CA THR A 171 -10.17 0.95 -7.43
C THR A 171 -9.33 -0.20 -6.91
N LEU A 172 -8.53 -0.82 -7.78
CA LEU A 172 -7.61 -1.90 -7.43
C LEU A 172 -6.66 -1.50 -6.29
N ALA A 173 -6.08 -0.30 -6.38
CA ALA A 173 -5.22 0.23 -5.35
C ALA A 173 -5.96 0.31 -4.01
N PHE A 174 -7.11 0.97 -3.95
CA PHE A 174 -7.84 1.12 -2.68
C PHE A 174 -8.28 -0.22 -2.07
N ASP A 175 -8.67 -1.19 -2.90
CA ASP A 175 -9.07 -2.53 -2.43
C ASP A 175 -7.91 -3.29 -1.76
N THR A 176 -6.66 -2.99 -2.13
CA THR A 176 -5.48 -3.66 -1.57
C THR A 176 -4.92 -2.99 -0.31
N HIS A 177 -5.30 -1.75 -0.01
CA HIS A 177 -4.69 -0.97 1.09
C HIS A 177 -5.00 -1.55 2.47
N SER A 178 -6.22 -2.00 2.72
CA SER A 178 -6.59 -2.57 4.03
C SER A 178 -5.73 -3.77 4.38
N ASP A 179 -5.50 -4.65 3.40
CA ASP A 179 -4.73 -5.87 3.59
C ASP A 179 -3.25 -5.55 3.82
N ALA A 180 -2.70 -4.57 3.10
CA ALA A 180 -1.34 -4.09 3.34
C ALA A 180 -1.15 -3.54 4.76
N TYR A 181 -2.11 -2.74 5.26
CA TYR A 181 -2.06 -2.19 6.62
C TYR A 181 -2.12 -3.28 7.69
N VAL A 182 -3.03 -4.24 7.52
CA VAL A 182 -3.19 -5.38 8.44
C VAL A 182 -1.93 -6.24 8.43
N ALA A 183 -1.41 -6.58 7.25
CA ALA A 183 -0.22 -7.40 7.12
C ALA A 183 1.03 -6.70 7.68
N ALA A 184 1.12 -5.37 7.59
CA ALA A 184 2.19 -4.59 8.22
C ALA A 184 2.07 -4.53 9.76
N GLY A 185 0.99 -5.05 10.35
CA GLY A 185 0.83 -5.15 11.80
C GLY A 185 0.16 -3.93 12.44
N VAL A 186 -0.64 -3.16 11.70
CA VAL A 186 -1.29 -1.93 12.23
C VAL A 186 -2.06 -2.19 13.53
N SER A 187 -2.69 -3.36 13.69
CA SER A 187 -3.50 -3.70 14.87
C SER A 187 -2.70 -3.89 16.16
N SER A 188 -1.38 -4.06 16.05
CA SER A 188 -0.47 -4.27 17.20
C SER A 188 0.24 -2.99 17.62
N LEU A 189 -0.03 -1.86 16.96
CA LEU A 189 0.63 -0.61 17.25
C LEU A 189 0.13 0.06 18.54
N PRO A 190 0.99 0.82 19.24
CA PRO A 190 0.57 1.72 20.30
C PRO A 190 -0.49 2.72 19.83
N ALA A 191 -1.40 3.10 20.73
CA ALA A 191 -2.48 4.04 20.43
C ALA A 191 -1.99 5.40 19.89
N ALA A 192 -0.82 5.87 20.34
CA ALA A 192 -0.21 7.10 19.84
C ALA A 192 0.17 7.01 18.35
N ASP A 193 0.72 5.87 17.90
CA ASP A 193 1.06 5.67 16.49
C ASP A 193 -0.20 5.55 15.64
N LEU A 194 -1.23 4.85 16.15
CA LEU A 194 -2.54 4.77 15.49
C LEU A 194 -3.18 6.15 15.29
N ALA A 195 -3.12 7.01 16.31
CA ALA A 195 -3.59 8.39 16.21
C ALA A 195 -2.87 9.17 15.09
N ILE A 196 -1.55 9.01 14.96
CA ILE A 196 -0.78 9.62 13.87
C ILE A 196 -1.21 9.05 12.51
N ILE A 197 -1.38 7.73 12.39
CA ILE A 197 -1.77 7.07 11.14
C ILE A 197 -3.11 7.56 10.64
N PHE A 198 -4.13 7.55 11.50
CA PHE A 198 -5.48 7.93 11.10
C PHE A 198 -5.65 9.45 10.91
N SER A 199 -4.73 10.28 11.45
CA SER A 199 -4.72 11.74 11.27
C SER A 199 -3.89 12.28 10.13
N THR A 200 -3.23 11.41 9.39
CA THR A 200 -2.36 11.82 8.29
C THR A 200 -3.10 12.01 6.95
N PRO A 201 -4.07 11.15 6.58
CA PRO A 201 -4.89 11.36 5.40
C PRO A 201 -5.81 12.59 5.50
N ASP A 202 -5.85 13.40 4.45
CA ASP A 202 -6.87 14.42 4.30
C ASP A 202 -8.20 13.71 4.03
N LEU A 203 -9.25 14.04 4.80
CA LEU A 203 -10.56 13.37 4.69
C LEU A 203 -11.17 13.45 3.28
N GLN A 204 -10.81 14.47 2.50
CA GLN A 204 -11.26 14.65 1.11
C GLN A 204 -10.65 13.63 0.14
N ASP A 205 -9.51 13.05 0.50
CA ASP A 205 -8.80 12.05 -0.29
C ASP A 205 -9.22 10.61 0.07
N LEU A 206 -10.02 10.44 1.14
CA LEU A 206 -10.57 9.15 1.55
C LEU A 206 -11.76 8.77 0.66
N VAL A 207 -11.52 7.87 -0.29
CA VAL A 207 -12.52 7.50 -1.32
C VAL A 207 -13.54 6.47 -0.82
N SER A 208 -13.11 5.57 0.06
CA SER A 208 -14.02 4.71 0.82
C SER A 208 -13.71 4.87 2.30
N PRO A 209 -14.27 5.91 2.95
CA PRO A 209 -14.28 5.99 4.39
C PRO A 209 -14.72 4.65 4.97
N THR A 210 -15.76 4.04 4.38
CA THR A 210 -16.38 2.79 4.80
C THR A 210 -15.42 1.59 4.86
N GLY A 211 -14.48 1.44 3.91
CA GLY A 211 -13.53 0.31 3.93
C GLY A 211 -12.50 0.41 5.06
N ILE A 212 -11.97 1.61 5.28
CA ILE A 212 -11.11 1.91 6.44
C ILE A 212 -11.90 1.74 7.73
N TRP A 213 -13.18 2.16 7.74
CA TRP A 213 -14.08 2.00 8.89
C TRP A 213 -14.39 0.54 9.21
N GLN A 214 -14.62 -0.31 8.22
CA GLN A 214 -14.87 -1.73 8.45
C GLN A 214 -13.63 -2.43 9.03
N ALA A 215 -12.42 -2.10 8.55
CA ALA A 215 -11.19 -2.59 9.15
C ALA A 215 -11.04 -2.11 10.61
N LEU A 216 -11.34 -0.84 10.87
CA LEU A 216 -11.37 -0.24 12.22
C LEU A 216 -12.46 -0.82 13.12
N GLU A 217 -13.61 -1.22 12.59
CA GLU A 217 -14.68 -1.89 13.33
C GLU A 217 -14.26 -3.25 13.85
N THR A 218 -13.24 -3.88 13.26
CA THR A 218 -12.64 -5.11 13.78
C THR A 218 -11.47 -4.87 14.74
N ALA A 219 -11.03 -3.61 14.91
CA ALA A 219 -9.93 -3.24 15.78
C ALA A 219 -10.33 -3.24 17.27
N PRO A 220 -9.36 -3.38 18.21
CA PRO A 220 -9.61 -3.26 19.64
C PRO A 220 -10.30 -1.93 20.00
N SER A 221 -11.17 -1.94 21.02
CA SER A 221 -11.99 -0.77 21.40
C SER A 221 -11.17 0.50 21.68
N VAL A 222 -9.92 0.36 22.17
CA VAL A 222 -9.01 1.49 22.40
C VAL A 222 -8.73 2.25 21.10
N VAL A 223 -8.56 1.55 19.98
CA VAL A 223 -8.33 2.16 18.66
C VAL A 223 -9.57 2.90 18.20
N LYS A 224 -10.76 2.30 18.38
CA LYS A 224 -12.04 2.93 18.03
C LYS A 224 -12.28 4.21 18.81
N GLU A 225 -12.02 4.19 20.11
CA GLU A 225 -12.20 5.37 20.98
C GLU A 225 -11.24 6.51 20.62
N GLU A 226 -9.97 6.21 20.36
CA GLU A 226 -9.00 7.26 19.96
C GLU A 226 -9.31 7.85 18.58
N VAL A 227 -9.69 7.01 17.62
CA VAL A 227 -10.14 7.46 16.30
C VAL A 227 -11.42 8.31 16.42
N LYS A 228 -12.40 7.88 17.24
CA LYS A 228 -13.62 8.63 17.49
C LYS A 228 -13.35 9.98 18.16
N LYS A 229 -12.40 10.07 19.09
CA LYS A 229 -11.98 11.36 19.69
C LYS A 229 -11.33 12.30 18.69
N LEU A 230 -10.47 11.77 17.81
CA LEU A 230 -9.72 12.58 16.83
C LEU A 230 -10.60 13.06 15.67
N PHE A 231 -11.60 12.27 15.28
CA PHE A 231 -12.33 12.50 14.04
C PHE A 231 -13.85 12.62 14.21
N GLY A 232 -14.44 12.30 15.36
CA GLY A 232 -15.89 12.17 15.54
C GLY A 232 -16.72 13.29 14.89
N SER A 233 -16.38 14.55 15.14
CA SER A 233 -17.10 15.69 14.57
C SER A 233 -16.87 15.90 13.06
N ARG A 234 -15.69 15.55 12.54
CA ARG A 234 -15.36 15.65 11.11
C ARG A 234 -15.92 14.47 10.31
N LEU A 235 -16.16 13.33 10.96
CA LEU A 235 -16.67 12.11 10.34
C LEU A 235 -18.17 12.09 10.21
N ASP A 236 -18.87 12.61 11.22
CA ASP A 236 -20.32 12.78 11.13
C ASP A 236 -20.66 13.64 9.90
N GLN A 237 -19.86 14.67 9.61
CA GLN A 237 -20.05 15.50 8.41
C GLN A 237 -19.69 14.79 7.10
N ALA A 238 -18.63 13.98 7.05
CA ALA A 238 -18.26 13.24 5.84
C ALA A 238 -19.25 12.13 5.50
N ALA A 239 -19.78 11.41 6.50
CA ALA A 239 -20.81 10.39 6.34
C ALA A 239 -22.13 10.99 5.83
N ILE A 240 -22.56 12.12 6.41
CA ILE A 240 -23.74 12.87 5.94
C ILE A 240 -23.57 13.31 4.47
N HIS A 241 -22.38 13.80 4.10
CA HIS A 241 -22.13 14.27 2.73
C HIS A 241 -22.05 13.12 1.70
N ALA A 242 -21.50 11.97 2.09
CA ALA A 242 -21.47 10.77 1.25
C ALA A 242 -22.88 10.21 1.01
N GLN A 243 -23.73 10.21 2.04
CA GLN A 243 -25.10 9.72 1.98
C GLN A 243 -26.00 10.63 1.12
N ASP A 244 -25.88 11.96 1.27
CA ASP A 244 -26.58 12.96 0.44
C ASP A 244 -26.17 12.85 -1.06
N LYS A 245 -24.89 12.52 -1.34
CA LYS A 245 -24.40 12.33 -2.71
C LYS A 245 -24.90 11.02 -3.36
N ILE A 246 -25.18 9.98 -2.56
CA ILE A 246 -25.79 8.72 -3.01
C ILE A 246 -27.28 8.94 -3.29
N GLU A 247 -27.99 9.64 -2.41
CA GLU A 247 -29.43 9.94 -2.56
C GLU A 247 -29.71 10.82 -3.80
N ARG A 248 -28.82 11.78 -4.09
CA ARG A 248 -28.90 12.62 -5.31
C ARG A 248 -28.52 11.90 -6.61
N ARG A 249 -27.86 10.74 -6.55
CA ARG A 249 -27.54 9.90 -7.72
C ARG A 249 -28.62 8.86 -8.02
N GLY A 250 -29.46 8.51 -7.06
CA GLY A 250 -30.60 7.60 -7.23
C GLY A 250 -31.90 8.26 -7.70
N THR A 251 -31.89 9.57 -7.94
CA THR A 251 -33.06 10.39 -8.33
C THR A 251 -33.01 10.92 -9.77
N LYS A 252 -32.18 10.31 -10.64
CA LYS A 252 -32.21 10.55 -12.09
C LYS A 252 -32.50 9.27 -12.86
#